data_AF-A0A536Z6L1-F1
#
_entry.id   AF-A0A536Z6L1-F1
#
_cell.length_a   1.000
_cell.length_b   1.000
_cell.length_c   1.000
_cell.angle_alpha   90.00
_cell.angle_beta   90.00
_cell.angle_gamma   90.00
#
_symmetry.space_group_name_H-M   'P 1'
#
loop_
_entity.id
_entity.type
_entity.pdbx_description
1 polymer ?
#
loop_
_entity_poly.entity_id
_entity_poly.type
_entity_poly.pdbx_seq_one_letter_code
_entity_poly.pdbx_strand_id
1 'polypeptide(L)'
;MAESDVVAMIVFAGALLLALGLVSGLFLLLAPFGIGPATPGLTTWILFPGFTVVGYILLAVAARIGLTALVSRLAGACLVLLALGAGTGLFALGNALITSAGDPAVLWYVLGLGLALGATGFAIGRASSGQEPAQT
;
A
#
# COMPACT_ATOMS: atom_id res chain seq x y z
N MET A 1 -28.76 -10.11 12.54
CA MET A 1 -27.86 -9.79 11.41
C MET A 1 -27.30 -11.11 10.92
N ALA A 2 -27.41 -11.42 9.63
CA ALA A 2 -26.92 -12.68 9.11
C ALA A 2 -25.38 -12.66 9.07
N GLU A 3 -24.73 -13.81 9.18
CA GLU A 3 -23.26 -13.94 9.10
C GLU A 3 -22.70 -13.33 7.80
N SER A 4 -23.46 -13.42 6.71
CA SER A 4 -23.15 -12.81 5.42
C SER A 4 -23.10 -11.27 5.47
N ASP A 5 -23.94 -10.62 6.27
CA ASP A 5 -23.97 -9.16 6.40
C ASP A 5 -22.71 -8.65 7.12
N VAL A 6 -22.27 -9.39 8.15
CA VAL A 6 -21.07 -9.06 8.93
C VAL A 6 -19.83 -9.18 8.04
N VAL A 7 -19.72 -10.26 7.25
CA VAL A 7 -18.61 -10.46 6.31
C VAL A 7 -18.59 -9.35 5.24
N ALA A 8 -19.74 -9.00 4.67
CA ALA A 8 -19.83 -7.92 3.69
C ALA A 8 -19.38 -6.57 4.27
N MET A 9 -19.76 -6.27 5.51
CA MET A 9 -19.33 -5.05 6.19
C MET A 9 -17.82 -5.02 6.45
N ILE A 10 -17.22 -6.15 6.83
CA ILE A 10 -15.77 -6.26 7.04
C ILE A 10 -15.00 -6.07 5.73
N VAL A 11 -15.45 -6.71 4.64
CA VAL A 11 -14.82 -6.54 3.30
C VAL A 11 -14.88 -5.09 2.86
N PHE A 12 -16.04 -4.45 3.00
CA PHE A 12 -16.22 -3.05 2.64
C PHE A 12 -15.32 -2.13 3.47
N ALA A 13 -15.30 -2.30 4.79
CA ALA A 13 -14.46 -1.52 5.69
C ALA A 13 -12.97 -1.72 5.36
N GLY A 14 -12.54 -2.96 5.11
CA GLY A 14 -11.18 -3.28 4.71
C GLY A 14 -10.77 -2.62 3.40
N ALA A 15 -11.63 -2.67 2.38
CA ALA A 15 -11.39 -2.05 1.08
C ALA A 15 -11.31 -0.53 1.18
N LEU A 16 -12.20 0.08 1.95
CA LEU A 16 -12.20 1.52 2.19
C LEU A 16 -10.92 1.96 2.91
N LEU A 17 -10.54 1.27 3.99
CA LEU A 17 -9.30 1.56 4.71
C LEU A 17 -8.08 1.40 3.82
N LEU A 18 -7.98 0.31 3.06
CA LEU A 18 -6.87 0.08 2.14
C LEU A 18 -6.77 1.20 1.09
N ALA A 19 -7.90 1.62 0.53
CA ALA A 19 -7.95 2.72 -0.44
C ALA A 19 -7.51 4.05 0.19
N LEU A 20 -8.00 4.40 1.39
CA LEU A 20 -7.57 5.63 2.09
C LEU A 20 -6.08 5.58 2.46
N GLY A 21 -5.56 4.40 2.81
CA GLY A 21 -4.14 4.17 3.03
C GLY A 21 -3.34 4.50 1.77
N LEU A 22 -3.68 3.90 0.62
CA LEU A 22 -3.02 4.17 -0.66
C LEU A 22 -3.10 5.64 -1.09
N VAL A 23 -4.25 6.28 -0.92
CA VAL A 23 -4.42 7.72 -1.19
C VAL A 23 -3.54 8.56 -0.28
N SER A 24 -3.41 8.19 1.00
CA SER A 24 -2.49 8.85 1.93
C SER A 24 -1.03 8.70 1.47
N GLY A 25 -0.64 7.51 1.03
CA GLY A 25 0.69 7.27 0.45
C GLY A 25 0.96 8.10 -0.81
N LEU A 26 -0.06 8.27 -1.67
CA LEU A 26 0.04 9.11 -2.85
C LEU A 26 0.22 10.59 -2.49
N PHE A 27 -0.49 11.10 -1.48
CA PHE A 27 -0.26 12.46 -0.98
C PHE A 27 1.14 12.64 -0.40
N LEU A 28 1.66 11.65 0.33
CA LEU A 28 3.05 11.67 0.80
C LEU A 28 4.05 11.70 -0.38
N LEU A 29 3.80 10.90 -1.41
CA LEU A 29 4.63 10.90 -2.62
C LEU A 29 4.62 12.25 -3.34
N LEU A 30 3.46 12.90 -3.44
CA LEU A 30 3.28 14.14 -4.19
C LEU A 30 3.70 15.41 -3.41
N ALA A 31 3.75 15.34 -2.08
CA ALA A 31 4.12 16.45 -1.20
C ALA A 31 5.41 17.20 -1.58
N PRO A 32 6.57 16.55 -1.81
CA PRO A 32 7.81 17.25 -2.14
C PRO A 32 7.80 17.92 -3.52
N PHE A 33 6.81 17.62 -4.37
CA PHE A 33 6.62 18.25 -5.68
C PHE A 33 5.63 19.42 -5.64
N GLY A 34 5.08 19.77 -4.46
CA GLY A 34 4.11 20.85 -4.30
C GLY A 34 2.72 20.52 -4.83
N ILE A 35 2.43 19.24 -5.10
CA ILE A 35 1.13 18.78 -5.59
C ILE A 35 0.32 18.25 -4.39
N GLY A 36 -0.68 19.02 -3.93
CA GLY A 36 -1.51 18.69 -2.77
C GLY A 36 -1.28 19.61 -1.56
N PRO A 37 -1.66 19.20 -0.33
CA PRO A 37 -1.48 20.02 0.87
C PRO A 37 0.01 20.33 1.09
N ALA A 38 0.34 21.61 1.29
CA ALA A 38 1.72 22.13 1.32
C ALA A 38 2.63 21.47 2.38
N THR A 39 2.05 20.85 3.40
CA THR A 39 2.77 20.12 4.45
C THR A 39 2.03 18.83 4.78
N PRO A 40 2.58 17.64 4.46
CA PRO A 40 2.01 16.39 4.92
C PRO A 40 2.10 16.34 6.45
N GLY A 41 0.95 16.51 7.10
CA GLY A 41 0.85 16.47 8.56
C GLY A 41 1.10 15.06 9.11
N LEU A 42 1.42 14.99 10.40
CA LEU A 42 1.66 13.74 11.15
C LEU A 42 0.53 12.71 10.97
N THR A 43 -0.70 13.20 10.76
CA THR A 43 -1.86 12.37 10.41
C THR A 43 -1.64 11.54 9.14
N THR A 44 -1.14 12.12 8.04
CA THR A 44 -0.94 11.39 6.78
C THR A 44 0.16 10.34 6.90
N TRP A 45 1.19 10.63 7.69
CA TRP A 45 2.27 9.69 8.01
C TRP A 45 1.76 8.44 8.74
N ILE A 46 0.81 8.58 9.66
CA ILE A 46 0.24 7.44 10.41
C ILE A 46 -0.85 6.73 9.60
N LEU A 47 -1.69 7.50 8.90
CA LEU A 47 -2.80 6.95 8.11
C LEU A 47 -2.30 6.04 6.98
N PHE A 48 -1.19 6.39 6.32
CA PHE A 48 -0.64 5.57 5.24
C PHE A 48 -0.36 4.11 5.67
N PRO A 49 0.57 3.81 6.60
CA PRO A 49 0.82 2.44 7.03
C PRO A 49 -0.37 1.86 7.79
N GLY A 50 -0.99 2.63 8.67
CA GLY A 50 -2.04 2.15 9.56
C GLY A 50 -3.25 1.63 8.78
N PHE A 51 -3.80 2.46 7.90
CA PHE A 51 -4.98 2.07 7.12
C PHE A 51 -4.65 1.05 6.04
N THR A 52 -3.45 1.10 5.46
CA THR A 52 -3.02 0.07 4.49
C THR A 52 -2.93 -1.30 5.14
N VAL A 53 -2.27 -1.41 6.30
CA VAL A 53 -2.09 -2.68 7.01
C VAL A 53 -3.41 -3.20 7.56
N VAL A 54 -4.18 -2.35 8.26
CA VAL A 54 -5.47 -2.76 8.83
C VAL A 54 -6.47 -3.13 7.73
N GLY A 55 -6.56 -2.33 6.67
CA GLY A 55 -7.43 -2.61 5.54
C GLY A 55 -7.09 -3.94 4.86
N TYR A 56 -5.79 -4.18 4.64
CA TYR A 56 -5.30 -5.45 4.09
C TYR A 56 -5.64 -6.65 4.99
N ILE A 57 -5.44 -6.54 6.30
CA ILE A 57 -5.76 -7.62 7.25
C ILE A 57 -7.26 -7.93 7.24
N LEU A 58 -8.12 -6.91 7.27
CA LEU A 58 -9.58 -7.10 7.24
C LEU A 58 -10.04 -7.81 5.96
N LEU A 59 -9.49 -7.42 4.80
CA LEU A 59 -9.73 -8.12 3.54
C LEU A 59 -9.21 -9.56 3.58
N ALA A 60 -8.02 -9.77 4.13
CA ALA A 60 -7.40 -11.09 4.16
C ALA A 60 -8.19 -12.08 5.04
N VAL A 61 -8.73 -11.61 6.16
CA VAL A 61 -9.54 -12.43 7.08
C VAL A 61 -10.92 -12.73 6.51
N ALA A 62 -11.54 -11.79 5.78
CA ALA A 62 -12.88 -11.96 5.24
C ALA A 62 -12.94 -12.72 3.91
N ALA A 63 -11.81 -12.83 3.19
CA ALA A 63 -11.76 -13.43 1.86
C ALA A 63 -11.48 -14.94 1.88
N ARG A 64 -12.17 -15.69 1.00
CA ARG A 64 -11.79 -17.07 0.64
C ARG A 64 -10.45 -17.06 -0.11
N ILE A 65 -9.66 -18.12 0.06
CA ILE A 65 -8.25 -18.31 -0.37
C ILE A 65 -7.90 -17.70 -1.76
N GLY A 66 -8.79 -17.81 -2.75
CA GLY A 66 -8.55 -17.25 -4.10
C GLY A 66 -8.68 -15.73 -4.21
N LEU A 67 -9.60 -15.11 -3.47
CA LEU A 67 -9.80 -13.66 -3.49
C LEU A 67 -8.68 -12.95 -2.72
N THR A 68 -8.16 -13.60 -1.67
CA THR A 68 -7.02 -13.14 -0.87
C THR A 68 -5.78 -12.96 -1.74
N ALA A 69 -5.46 -13.93 -2.60
CA ALA A 69 -4.28 -13.87 -3.48
C ALA A 69 -4.34 -12.70 -4.49
N LEU A 70 -5.53 -12.41 -5.04
CA LEU A 70 -5.71 -11.29 -5.97
C LEU A 70 -5.56 -9.94 -5.25
N VAL A 71 -6.17 -9.80 -4.08
CA VAL A 71 -6.08 -8.59 -3.25
C VAL A 71 -4.64 -8.34 -2.81
N SER A 72 -3.91 -9.37 -2.37
CA SER A 72 -2.48 -9.26 -2.02
C SER A 72 -1.60 -8.82 -3.18
N ARG A 73 -1.89 -9.32 -4.39
CA ARG A 73 -1.17 -8.90 -5.61
C ARG A 73 -1.46 -7.45 -5.98
N LEU A 74 -2.73 -7.04 -5.95
CA LEU A 74 -3.12 -5.65 -6.25
C LEU A 74 -2.56 -4.65 -5.23
N ALA A 75 -2.71 -4.96 -3.93
CA ALA A 75 -2.16 -4.14 -2.86
C ALA A 75 -0.62 -4.06 -2.96
N GLY A 76 0.04 -5.21 -3.16
CA GLY A 76 1.48 -5.28 -3.35
C GLY A 76 1.96 -4.49 -4.56
N ALA A 77 1.27 -4.62 -5.71
CA ALA A 77 1.57 -3.86 -6.91
C ALA A 77 1.43 -2.35 -6.70
N CYS A 78 0.35 -1.88 -6.05
CA CYS A 78 0.17 -0.47 -5.75
C CYS A 78 1.27 0.08 -4.83
N LEU A 79 1.67 -0.69 -3.83
CA LEU A 79 2.75 -0.32 -2.91
C LEU A 79 4.13 -0.29 -3.59
N VAL A 80 4.40 -1.24 -4.49
CA VAL A 80 5.62 -1.22 -5.31
C VAL A 80 5.62 -0.03 -6.27
N LEU A 81 4.48 0.30 -6.90
CA LEU A 81 4.37 1.47 -7.77
C LEU A 81 4.61 2.78 -7.00
N LEU A 82 4.07 2.90 -5.78
CA LEU A 82 4.36 4.00 -4.86
C LEU A 82 5.86 4.09 -4.54
N ALA A 83 6.50 2.95 -4.24
CA ALA A 83 7.93 2.89 -3.95
C ALA A 83 8.78 3.28 -5.18
N LEU A 84 8.41 2.84 -6.37
CA LEU A 84 9.07 3.23 -7.62
C LEU A 84 8.92 4.73 -7.87
N GLY A 85 7.72 5.28 -7.69
CA GLY A 85 7.49 6.73 -7.76
C GLY A 85 8.40 7.49 -6.79
N ALA A 86 8.46 7.06 -5.53
CA ALA A 86 9.32 7.68 -4.52
C ALA A 86 10.81 7.59 -4.88
N GLY A 87 11.25 6.44 -5.40
CA GLY A 87 12.62 6.22 -5.85
C GLY A 87 13.00 7.11 -7.04
N THR A 88 12.11 7.26 -8.03
CA THR A 88 12.33 8.17 -9.16
C THR A 88 12.39 9.63 -8.71
N GLY A 89 11.57 10.03 -7.74
CA GLY A 89 11.62 11.35 -7.12
C GLY A 89 12.94 11.61 -6.39
N LEU A 90 13.39 10.66 -5.57
CA LEU A 90 14.67 10.74 -4.86
C LEU A 90 15.85 10.78 -5.83
N PHE A 91 15.81 9.99 -6.90
CA PHE A 91 16.83 10.04 -7.95
C PHE A 91 16.89 11.42 -8.61
N ALA A 92 15.74 11.98 -8.98
CA ALA A 92 15.69 13.30 -9.62
C ALA A 92 16.18 14.42 -8.69
N LEU A 93 15.79 14.39 -7.41
CA LEU A 93 16.26 15.34 -6.40
C LEU A 93 17.77 15.19 -6.12
N GLY A 94 18.25 13.95 -5.95
CA GLY A 94 19.65 13.66 -5.65
C GLY A 94 20.61 14.03 -6.79
N ASN A 95 20.11 14.10 -8.02
CA ASN A 95 20.87 14.51 -9.21
C ASN A 95 20.57 15.96 -9.63
N ALA A 96 19.88 16.75 -8.80
CA ALA A 96 19.51 18.13 -9.08
C ALA A 96 18.72 18.34 -10.40
N LEU A 97 17.99 17.32 -10.86
CA LEU A 97 17.12 17.40 -12.05
C LEU A 97 15.84 18.20 -11.75
N ILE A 98 15.44 18.25 -10.49
CA ILE A 98 14.30 18.99 -9.96
C ILE A 98 14.65 19.59 -8.60
N THR A 99 13.87 20.57 -8.15
CA THR A 99 13.99 21.16 -6.82
C THR A 99 12.83 20.70 -5.94
N SER A 100 13.12 20.36 -4.69
CA SER A 100 12.09 20.00 -3.71
C SER A 100 11.34 21.24 -3.24
N ALA A 101 10.01 21.19 -3.29
CA ALA A 101 9.15 22.20 -2.67
C ALA A 101 8.92 21.93 -1.16
N GLY A 102 9.21 20.72 -0.68
CA GLY A 102 9.02 20.29 0.70
C GLY A 102 10.08 19.30 1.17
N ASP A 103 9.85 18.66 2.33
CA ASP A 103 10.81 17.74 2.94
C ASP A 103 10.98 16.42 2.16
N PRO A 104 12.17 16.11 1.61
CA PRO A 104 12.43 14.87 0.88
C PRO A 104 12.43 13.62 1.77
N ALA A 105 12.47 13.75 3.10
CA ALA A 105 12.40 12.61 4.03
C ALA A 105 11.12 11.78 3.83
N VAL A 106 10.04 12.41 3.38
CA VAL A 106 8.77 11.74 3.07
C VAL A 106 8.94 10.68 1.98
N LEU A 107 9.79 10.93 0.97
CA LEU A 107 10.02 9.96 -0.12
C LEU A 107 10.74 8.72 0.38
N TRP A 108 11.71 8.89 1.29
CA TRP A 108 12.39 7.76 1.92
C TRP A 108 11.43 6.88 2.70
N TYR A 109 10.47 7.49 3.39
CA TYR A 109 9.44 6.79 4.13
C TYR A 109 8.51 5.97 3.22
N VAL A 110 8.00 6.58 2.13
CA VAL A 110 7.14 5.90 1.15
C VAL A 110 7.90 4.79 0.43
N LEU A 111 9.16 5.02 0.06
CA LEU A 111 10.01 4.02 -0.56
C LEU A 111 10.25 2.82 0.36
N GLY A 112 10.66 3.06 1.61
CA GLY A 112 10.93 1.99 2.57
C GLY A 112 9.70 1.13 2.86
N LEU A 113 8.57 1.76 3.16
CA LEU A 113 7.32 1.05 3.45
C LEU A 113 6.71 0.38 2.20
N GLY A 114 6.68 1.08 1.07
CA GLY A 114 6.13 0.55 -0.17
C GLY A 114 6.90 -0.68 -0.65
N LEU A 115 8.22 -0.69 -0.50
CA LEU A 115 9.06 -1.82 -0.87
C LEU A 115 8.93 -2.98 0.13
N ALA A 116 8.96 -2.71 1.44
CA ALA A 116 8.81 -3.73 2.49
C ALA A 116 7.43 -4.42 2.44
N LEU A 117 6.35 -3.63 2.43
CA LEU A 117 4.98 -4.15 2.41
C LEU A 117 4.63 -4.71 1.02
N GLY A 118 5.08 -4.06 -0.06
CA GLY A 118 4.86 -4.51 -1.43
C GLY A 118 5.49 -5.86 -1.71
N ALA A 119 6.76 -6.06 -1.32
CA ALA A 119 7.44 -7.35 -1.45
C ALA A 119 6.75 -8.46 -0.66
N THR A 120 6.24 -8.14 0.52
CA THR A 120 5.49 -9.09 1.37
C THR A 120 4.20 -9.56 0.69
N GLY A 121 3.45 -8.65 0.04
CA GLY A 121 2.26 -8.99 -0.74
C GLY A 121 2.54 -9.95 -1.90
N PHE A 122 3.67 -9.78 -2.60
CA PHE A 122 4.10 -10.69 -3.67
C PHE A 122 4.60 -12.06 -3.16
N ALA A 123 5.29 -12.09 -2.02
CA ALA A 123 5.78 -13.33 -1.41
C ALA A 123 4.62 -14.24 -0.97
N ILE A 124 3.59 -13.66 -0.35
CA ILE A 124 2.39 -14.40 0.10
C ILE A 124 1.62 -14.99 -1.09
N GLY A 125 1.51 -14.23 -2.20
CA GLY A 125 0.85 -14.72 -3.42
C GLY A 125 1.52 -15.96 -4.03
N ARG A 126 2.86 -16.05 -3.97
CA ARG A 126 3.61 -17.21 -4.50
C ARG A 126 3.46 -18.48 -3.67
N ALA A 127 3.36 -18.35 -2.34
CA ALA A 127 3.19 -19.50 -1.44
C ALA A 127 1.89 -20.28 -1.73
N SER A 128 0.83 -19.57 -2.15
CA SER A 128 -0.45 -20.19 -2.52
C SER A 128 -0.42 -20.98 -3.83
N SER A 129 0.51 -20.66 -4.75
CA SER A 129 0.63 -21.31 -6.06
C SER A 129 1.61 -22.48 -6.11
N GLY A 130 2.46 -22.65 -5.08
CA GLY A 130 3.46 -23.72 -5.03
C GLY A 130 2.97 -25.03 -4.41
N GLN A 131 1.74 -25.08 -3.93
CA GLN A 131 1.14 -26.25 -3.28
C GLN A 131 0.19 -26.96 -4.27
N GLU A 132 0.74 -27.44 -5.37
CA GLU A 132 0.08 -28.46 -6.18
C GLU A 132 0.28 -29.80 -5.45
N PRO A 133 -0.77 -30.47 -4.95
CA PRO A 133 -0.61 -31.78 -4.33
C PRO A 133 -0.09 -32.72 -5.41
N ALA A 134 1.08 -33.31 -5.17
CA ALA A 134 1.55 -34.45 -5.93
C ALA A 134 0.47 -35.54 -5.86
N GLN A 135 -0.34 -35.62 -6.92
CA GLN A 135 -1.28 -36.72 -7.07
C GLN A 135 -0.45 -37.95 -7.42
N THR A 136 -0.67 -38.97 -6.60
CA THR A 136 -0.09 -40.31 -6.56
C THR A 136 0.14 -40.96 -7.91
#